data_AF-A0AAW0UZG9-F1
#
_entry.id   AF-A0AAW0UZG9-F1
#
_cell.length_a   1.000
_cell.length_b   1.000
_cell.length_c   1.000
_cell.angle_alpha   90.00
_cell.angle_beta   90.00
_cell.angle_gamma   90.00
#
_symmetry.space_group_name_H-M   'P 1'
#
loop_
_entity.id
_entity.type
_entity.pdbx_description
1 polymer ?
#
loop_
_entity_poly.entity_id
_entity_poly.type
_entity_poly.pdbx_seq_one_letter_code
_entity_poly.pdbx_strand_id
1 'polypeptide(L)'
;MCPSNIGDIRVDVVETNLAPPTEGKCVRQFLAVQGTIWKPGVRRICGTNSDTHFYLEVDESANSPYVELAVSSQTGFSYRWGLWITQIDCLIPSAIKAPAGCFQYFPDTAGEFKSFSFDDGQYYEDQHYRICLAAARGTCSITFTAQPRHFMLEKYGNIDEVPFDRSGISSLYCVRDYLRIPDGSADGGSQTASHDRYCGGHLSSIHGASSPSPVTSEYMT
;
A
#
# COMPACT_ATOMS: atom_id res chain seq x y z
N MET A 1 -21.69 0.92 -14.21
CA MET A 1 -22.88 0.09 -13.91
C MET A 1 -22.38 -1.34 -13.91
N CYS A 2 -22.59 -2.06 -12.82
CA CYS A 2 -21.99 -3.36 -12.58
C CYS A 2 -22.73 -4.48 -13.34
N PRO A 3 -22.24 -4.96 -14.50
CA PRO A 3 -22.93 -5.97 -15.30
C PRO A 3 -22.73 -7.38 -14.74
N SER A 4 -21.72 -7.58 -13.90
CA SER A 4 -21.50 -8.83 -13.16
C SER A 4 -22.10 -8.72 -11.75
N ASN A 5 -22.33 -9.85 -11.08
CA ASN A 5 -22.71 -9.83 -9.66
C ASN A 5 -21.50 -9.60 -8.74
N ILE A 6 -20.28 -9.41 -9.27
CA ILE A 6 -19.03 -9.36 -8.47
C ILE A 6 -18.15 -8.22 -8.98
N GLY A 7 -18.11 -7.10 -8.26
CA GLY A 7 -17.25 -5.97 -8.64
C GLY A 7 -15.83 -6.11 -8.13
N ASP A 8 -15.67 -6.66 -6.92
CA ASP A 8 -14.38 -6.73 -6.25
C ASP A 8 -14.13 -8.13 -5.68
N ILE A 9 -12.86 -8.53 -5.66
CA ILE A 9 -12.40 -9.70 -4.92
C ILE A 9 -11.45 -9.22 -3.83
N ARG A 10 -11.81 -9.48 -2.57
CA ARG A 10 -10.91 -9.31 -1.43
C ARG A 10 -10.13 -10.59 -1.22
N VAL A 11 -8.81 -10.48 -1.13
CA VAL A 11 -7.90 -11.57 -0.80
C VAL A 11 -7.27 -11.26 0.54
N ASP A 12 -7.62 -12.04 1.56
CA ASP A 12 -6.99 -11.99 2.88
C ASP A 12 -5.85 -13.02 2.91
N VAL A 13 -4.64 -12.53 3.15
CA VAL A 13 -3.42 -13.33 3.22
C VAL A 13 -3.27 -13.85 4.64
N VAL A 14 -3.71 -15.09 4.86
CA VAL A 14 -3.60 -15.76 6.16
C VAL A 14 -2.14 -16.00 6.51
N GLU A 15 -1.39 -16.52 5.54
CA GLU A 15 0.06 -16.65 5.68
C GLU A 15 0.73 -16.61 4.31
N THR A 16 1.92 -16.02 4.25
CA THR A 16 2.91 -16.36 3.23
C THR A 16 4.26 -16.57 3.88
N ASN A 17 4.95 -17.61 3.46
CA ASN A 17 6.38 -17.78 3.62
C ASN A 17 6.90 -18.13 2.23
N LEU A 18 7.18 -17.10 1.45
CA LEU A 18 7.79 -17.18 0.13
C LEU A 18 9.18 -16.55 0.22
N ALA A 19 10.07 -16.89 -0.70
CA ALA A 19 11.37 -16.26 -0.80
C ALA A 19 11.23 -14.72 -0.85
N PRO A 20 12.02 -13.98 -0.07
CA PRO A 20 11.94 -12.52 -0.05
C PRO A 20 12.37 -11.93 -1.40
N PRO A 21 11.99 -10.67 -1.68
CA PRO A 21 12.45 -9.99 -2.88
C PRO A 21 13.98 -9.85 -2.87
N THR A 22 14.58 -9.90 -4.05
CA THR A 22 16.00 -9.59 -4.26
C THR A 22 16.06 -8.26 -4.99
N GLU A 23 16.56 -7.20 -4.35
CA GLU A 23 16.55 -5.85 -4.91
C GLU A 23 15.13 -5.41 -5.30
N GLY A 24 14.15 -5.66 -4.42
CA GLY A 24 12.74 -5.37 -4.67
C GLY A 24 12.03 -6.32 -5.64
N LYS A 25 12.74 -7.25 -6.29
CA LYS A 25 12.17 -8.19 -7.27
C LYS A 25 11.77 -9.52 -6.67
N CYS A 26 10.50 -9.88 -6.84
CA CYS A 26 9.98 -11.22 -6.55
C CYS A 26 10.33 -12.22 -7.67
N VAL A 27 11.57 -12.71 -7.70
CA VAL A 27 12.08 -13.60 -8.78
C VAL A 27 12.02 -15.10 -8.46
N ARG A 28 12.12 -15.48 -7.18
CA ARG A 28 12.28 -16.89 -6.76
C ARG A 28 10.94 -17.58 -6.52
N GLN A 29 10.11 -16.98 -5.68
CA GLN A 29 8.78 -17.46 -5.34
C GLN A 29 7.86 -16.25 -5.26
N PHE A 30 6.62 -16.38 -5.73
CA PHE A 30 5.66 -15.28 -5.70
C PHE A 30 4.23 -15.77 -5.88
N LEU A 31 3.29 -15.07 -5.26
CA LEU A 31 1.90 -15.02 -5.66
C LEU A 31 1.75 -14.02 -6.80
N ALA A 32 1.37 -14.51 -7.98
CA ALA A 32 1.03 -13.69 -9.13
C ALA A 32 -0.46 -13.39 -9.15
N VAL A 33 -0.78 -12.13 -9.43
CA VAL A 33 -2.14 -11.64 -9.62
C VAL A 33 -2.35 -11.33 -11.10
N GLN A 34 -3.30 -12.00 -11.73
CA GLN A 34 -3.59 -11.90 -13.15
C GLN A 34 -5.10 -11.95 -13.42
N GLY A 35 -5.49 -11.73 -14.67
CA GLY A 35 -6.88 -11.77 -15.12
C GLY A 35 -7.35 -10.47 -15.74
N THR A 36 -8.66 -10.38 -15.96
CA THR A 36 -9.35 -9.18 -16.44
C THR A 36 -9.71 -8.31 -15.24
N ILE A 37 -8.70 -7.66 -14.69
CA ILE A 37 -8.81 -6.80 -13.52
C ILE A 37 -8.20 -5.43 -13.84
N TRP A 38 -8.69 -4.39 -13.16
CA TRP A 38 -8.04 -3.10 -13.18
C TRP A 38 -6.63 -3.21 -12.62
N LYS A 39 -5.68 -2.45 -13.19
CA LYS A 39 -4.26 -2.56 -12.85
C LYS A 39 -4.04 -2.26 -11.35
N PRO A 40 -3.72 -3.27 -10.51
CA PRO A 40 -3.73 -3.12 -9.05
C PRO A 40 -2.49 -2.40 -8.49
N GLY A 41 -1.49 -2.10 -9.32
CA GLY A 41 -0.24 -1.49 -8.87
C GLY A 41 0.79 -2.46 -8.30
N VAL A 42 0.37 -3.67 -7.93
CA VAL A 42 1.19 -4.79 -7.45
C VAL A 42 0.83 -6.05 -8.23
N ARG A 43 1.80 -6.68 -8.93
CA ARG A 43 1.52 -7.89 -9.75
C ARG A 43 2.08 -9.18 -9.17
N ARG A 44 3.13 -9.08 -8.34
CA ARG A 44 3.80 -10.21 -7.70
C ARG A 44 4.03 -9.88 -6.25
N ILE A 45 3.60 -10.78 -5.37
CA ILE A 45 3.74 -10.67 -3.92
C ILE A 45 4.63 -11.84 -3.47
N CYS A 46 5.71 -11.54 -2.76
CA CYS A 46 6.66 -12.52 -2.22
C CYS A 46 7.11 -12.13 -0.81
N GLY A 47 7.93 -12.96 -0.16
CA GLY A 47 8.25 -12.76 1.24
C GLY A 47 7.10 -13.12 2.19
N THR A 48 7.16 -12.54 3.38
CA THR A 48 6.26 -12.75 4.51
C THR A 48 5.24 -11.62 4.58
N ASN A 49 3.96 -11.97 4.41
CA ASN A 49 2.84 -11.03 4.33
C ASN A 49 1.62 -11.54 5.11
N SER A 50 1.84 -12.27 6.20
CA SER A 50 0.74 -12.74 7.04
C SER A 50 -0.09 -11.58 7.59
N ASP A 51 -1.37 -11.84 7.81
CA ASP A 51 -2.34 -10.90 8.39
C ASP A 51 -2.48 -9.58 7.58
N THR A 52 -2.33 -9.64 6.26
CA THR A 52 -2.61 -8.54 5.34
C THR A 52 -3.73 -8.91 4.38
N HIS A 53 -4.22 -7.94 3.63
CA HIS A 53 -5.22 -8.15 2.58
C HIS A 53 -5.01 -7.21 1.41
N PHE A 54 -5.59 -7.57 0.27
CA PHE A 54 -5.68 -6.71 -0.90
C PHE A 54 -6.97 -6.94 -1.69
N TYR A 55 -7.31 -5.97 -2.54
CA TYR A 55 -8.50 -5.97 -3.38
C TYR A 55 -8.13 -6.02 -4.85
N LEU A 56 -8.92 -6.76 -5.62
CA LEU A 56 -8.84 -6.88 -7.06
C LEU A 56 -10.17 -6.46 -7.66
N GLU A 57 -10.18 -5.29 -8.30
CA GLU A 57 -11.35 -4.76 -8.99
C GLU A 57 -11.49 -5.45 -10.36
N VAL A 58 -12.62 -6.09 -10.58
CA VAL A 58 -12.91 -6.84 -11.80
C VAL A 58 -13.17 -5.87 -12.96
N ASP A 59 -12.51 -6.08 -14.10
CA ASP A 59 -12.82 -5.32 -15.33
C ASP A 59 -14.02 -5.94 -16.02
N GLU A 60 -15.18 -5.37 -15.70
CA GLU A 60 -16.46 -5.88 -16.17
C GLU A 60 -16.79 -5.52 -17.63
N SER A 61 -15.95 -4.69 -18.26
CA SER A 61 -16.06 -4.45 -19.70
C SER A 61 -15.62 -5.67 -20.52
N ALA A 62 -14.94 -6.63 -19.89
CA ALA A 62 -14.56 -7.89 -20.51
C ALA A 62 -15.77 -8.82 -20.70
N ASN A 63 -15.81 -9.53 -21.83
CA ASN A 63 -16.91 -10.43 -22.19
C ASN A 63 -17.04 -11.66 -21.25
N SER A 64 -15.97 -12.03 -20.56
CA SER A 64 -15.95 -13.10 -19.55
C SER A 64 -14.84 -12.79 -18.54
N PRO A 65 -15.16 -12.00 -17.49
CA PRO A 65 -14.14 -11.58 -16.56
C PRO A 65 -13.69 -12.73 -15.67
N TYR A 66 -12.40 -12.79 -15.38
CA TYR A 66 -11.80 -13.77 -14.48
C TYR A 66 -10.66 -13.14 -13.68
N VAL A 67 -10.38 -13.75 -12.53
CA VAL A 67 -9.24 -13.41 -11.68
C VAL A 67 -8.45 -14.69 -11.45
N GLU A 68 -7.14 -14.61 -11.65
CA GLU A 68 -6.23 -15.72 -11.45
C GLU A 68 -5.19 -15.36 -10.38
N LEU A 69 -5.11 -16.23 -9.37
CA LEU A 69 -4.11 -16.18 -8.31
C LEU A 69 -3.22 -17.41 -8.48
N ALA A 70 -1.99 -17.19 -8.95
CA ALA A 70 -1.06 -18.27 -9.24
C ALA A 70 0.16 -18.18 -8.33
N VAL A 71 0.40 -19.20 -7.50
CA VAL A 71 1.63 -19.29 -6.70
C VAL A 71 2.71 -19.99 -7.51
N SER A 72 3.79 -19.28 -7.77
CA SER A 72 4.99 -19.79 -8.43
C SER A 72 6.09 -20.06 -7.42
N SER A 73 6.78 -21.19 -7.59
CA SER A 73 7.88 -21.62 -6.74
C SER A 73 8.98 -22.32 -7.55
N GLN A 74 10.16 -22.46 -6.96
CA GLN A 74 11.35 -23.09 -7.56
C GLN A 74 11.83 -24.29 -6.74
N THR A 75 12.49 -25.24 -7.39
CA THR A 75 13.07 -26.42 -6.73
C THR A 75 14.07 -26.01 -5.65
N GLY A 76 14.04 -26.69 -4.51
CA GLY A 76 14.94 -26.42 -3.38
C GLY A 76 14.50 -25.27 -2.46
N PHE A 77 13.37 -24.61 -2.73
CA PHE A 77 12.79 -23.60 -1.83
C PHE A 77 11.54 -24.14 -1.14
N SER A 78 11.55 -24.13 0.19
CA SER A 78 10.34 -24.36 0.98
C SER A 78 9.41 -23.16 0.81
N TYR A 79 8.10 -23.40 0.83
CA TYR A 79 7.12 -22.33 0.83
C TYR A 79 5.86 -22.73 1.60
N ARG A 80 5.16 -21.72 2.11
CA ARG A 80 3.81 -21.84 2.65
C ARG A 80 2.97 -20.68 2.19
N TRP A 81 1.70 -20.93 1.94
CA TRP A 81 0.72 -19.89 1.64
C TRP A 81 -0.66 -20.33 2.08
N GLY A 82 -1.46 -19.37 2.53
CA GLY A 82 -2.87 -19.53 2.86
C GLY A 82 -3.60 -18.26 2.50
N LEU A 83 -4.65 -18.38 1.70
CA LEU A 83 -5.46 -17.26 1.22
C LEU A 83 -6.93 -17.53 1.55
N TRP A 84 -7.63 -16.50 2.03
CA TRP A 84 -9.09 -16.47 2.03
C TRP A 84 -9.54 -15.52 0.93
N ILE A 85 -10.49 -15.97 0.12
CA ILE A 85 -10.96 -15.24 -1.06
C ILE A 85 -12.43 -14.94 -0.86
N THR A 86 -12.77 -13.65 -0.85
CA THR A 86 -14.14 -13.16 -0.70
C THR A 86 -14.54 -12.40 -1.96
N GLN A 87 -15.60 -12.86 -2.62
CA GLN A 87 -16.23 -12.14 -3.72
C GLN A 87 -17.20 -11.12 -3.14
N ILE A 88 -17.10 -9.87 -3.60
CA ILE A 88 -17.90 -8.76 -3.12
C ILE A 88 -18.87 -8.36 -4.21
N ASP A 89 -20.15 -8.50 -3.90
CA ASP A 89 -21.22 -8.06 -4.77
C ASP A 89 -21.23 -6.52 -4.84
N CYS A 90 -21.18 -6.02 -6.06
CA CYS A 90 -21.15 -4.59 -6.35
C CYS A 90 -22.51 -3.91 -6.25
N LEU A 91 -23.61 -4.66 -6.38
CA LEU A 91 -24.99 -4.20 -6.30
C LEU A 91 -25.48 -4.16 -4.85
N ILE A 92 -24.85 -4.94 -3.96
CA ILE A 92 -25.21 -5.01 -2.54
C ILE A 92 -24.25 -4.13 -1.71
N PRO A 93 -24.78 -3.20 -0.91
CA PRO A 93 -23.94 -2.45 0.05
C PRO A 93 -23.24 -3.41 1.02
N SER A 94 -21.93 -3.24 1.18
CA SER A 94 -21.10 -4.07 2.06
C SER A 94 -20.06 -3.22 2.77
N ALA A 95 -19.83 -3.48 4.06
CA ALA A 95 -18.83 -2.77 4.87
C ALA A 95 -17.40 -3.06 4.41
N ILE A 96 -17.18 -4.20 3.74
CA ILE A 96 -15.87 -4.60 3.21
C ILE A 96 -15.69 -4.20 1.74
N LYS A 97 -16.65 -3.50 1.12
CA LYS A 97 -16.50 -3.01 -0.25
C LYS A 97 -15.53 -1.83 -0.28
N ALA A 98 -14.42 -1.99 -0.98
CA ALA A 98 -13.44 -0.94 -1.15
C ALA A 98 -13.94 0.13 -2.14
N PRO A 99 -13.52 1.40 -1.99
CA PRO A 99 -13.68 2.39 -3.06
C PRO A 99 -12.88 2.00 -4.32
N ALA A 100 -13.33 2.47 -5.48
CA ALA A 100 -12.68 2.16 -6.76
C ALA A 100 -11.20 2.59 -6.77
N GLY A 101 -10.32 1.74 -7.32
CA GLY A 101 -8.88 1.97 -7.39
C GLY A 101 -8.11 1.81 -6.07
N CYS A 102 -8.73 1.31 -5.01
CA CYS A 102 -8.06 0.98 -3.74
C CYS A 102 -7.52 -0.45 -3.79
N PHE A 103 -6.21 -0.62 -3.58
CA PHE A 103 -5.62 -1.96 -3.48
C PHE A 103 -5.71 -2.52 -2.06
N GLN A 104 -5.67 -1.65 -1.04
CA GLN A 104 -6.02 -2.02 0.33
C GLN A 104 -7.08 -1.05 0.84
N TYR A 105 -8.00 -1.55 1.66
CA TYR A 105 -9.03 -0.75 2.28
C TYR A 105 -9.16 -1.09 3.76
N PHE A 106 -9.08 -0.07 4.61
CA PHE A 106 -9.20 -0.17 6.05
C PHE A 106 -10.41 0.66 6.49
N PRO A 107 -11.52 0.00 6.89
CA PRO A 107 -12.75 0.68 7.29
C PRO A 107 -12.74 1.18 8.74
N ASP A 108 -11.78 0.73 9.55
CA ASP A 108 -11.68 1.04 10.96
C ASP A 108 -11.15 2.47 11.19
N THR A 109 -11.53 3.07 12.33
CA THR A 109 -11.16 4.45 12.67
C THR A 109 -9.71 4.62 13.13
N ALA A 110 -9.04 3.50 13.43
CA ALA A 110 -7.63 3.41 13.76
C ALA A 110 -7.13 1.99 13.44
N GLY A 111 -5.85 1.87 13.12
CA GLY A 111 -5.23 0.60 12.81
C GLY A 111 -3.79 0.78 12.36
N GLU A 112 -3.17 -0.33 12.00
CA GLU A 112 -1.81 -0.37 11.47
C GLU A 112 -1.83 -1.00 10.07
N PHE A 113 -0.97 -0.51 9.20
CA PHE A 113 -0.69 -1.15 7.92
C PHE A 113 0.80 -1.11 7.67
N LYS A 114 1.28 -2.09 6.90
CA LYS A 114 2.68 -2.21 6.49
C LYS A 114 2.76 -2.52 5.01
N SER A 115 3.87 -2.14 4.40
CA SER A 115 4.14 -2.53 3.02
C SER A 115 4.23 -4.05 2.90
N PHE A 116 3.96 -4.58 1.72
CA PHE A 116 4.27 -5.98 1.44
C PHE A 116 5.78 -6.23 1.62
N SER A 117 6.13 -7.41 2.14
CA SER A 117 7.49 -7.84 2.46
C SER A 117 8.19 -6.97 3.52
N PHE A 118 7.44 -6.20 4.31
CA PHE A 118 7.97 -5.39 5.40
C PHE A 118 8.79 -6.21 6.41
N ASP A 119 8.29 -7.39 6.78
CA ASP A 119 8.95 -8.26 7.77
C ASP A 119 10.28 -8.85 7.26
N ASP A 120 10.47 -8.88 5.93
CA ASP A 120 11.73 -9.31 5.29
C ASP A 120 12.71 -8.14 5.07
N GLY A 121 12.32 -6.91 5.42
CA GLY A 121 13.17 -5.72 5.38
C GLY A 121 13.40 -5.13 3.98
N GLN A 122 12.61 -5.50 2.98
CA GLN A 122 12.69 -4.95 1.63
C GLN A 122 11.29 -4.73 1.05
N TYR A 123 11.01 -3.53 0.55
CA TYR A 123 9.83 -3.26 -0.25
C TYR A 123 10.07 -3.68 -1.70
N TYR A 124 8.99 -3.89 -2.46
CA TYR A 124 9.07 -4.26 -3.86
C TYR A 124 9.43 -3.07 -4.75
N GLU A 125 10.06 -3.32 -5.89
CA GLU A 125 10.21 -2.31 -6.94
C GLU A 125 8.91 -2.10 -7.74
N ASP A 126 8.80 -0.99 -8.48
CA ASP A 126 7.70 -0.68 -9.40
C ASP A 126 6.29 -0.76 -8.78
N GLN A 127 6.18 -0.43 -7.49
CA GLN A 127 4.90 -0.41 -6.78
C GLN A 127 4.16 0.90 -7.02
N HIS A 128 2.90 0.79 -7.41
CA HIS A 128 2.02 1.96 -7.56
C HIS A 128 0.59 1.60 -7.18
N TYR A 129 0.38 1.36 -5.89
CA TYR A 129 -0.93 1.01 -5.33
C TYR A 129 -1.42 2.06 -4.33
N ARG A 130 -2.71 2.00 -4.00
CA ARG A 130 -3.35 2.92 -3.06
C ARG A 130 -3.88 2.16 -1.86
N ILE A 131 -3.64 2.72 -0.68
CA ILE A 131 -4.28 2.33 0.56
C ILE A 131 -5.38 3.35 0.83
N CYS A 132 -6.60 2.87 1.01
CA CYS A 132 -7.75 3.70 1.29
C CYS A 132 -8.20 3.49 2.72
N LEU A 133 -8.50 4.58 3.40
CA LEU A 133 -8.96 4.60 4.77
C LEU A 133 -10.37 5.18 4.79
N ALA A 134 -11.30 4.55 5.49
CA ALA A 134 -12.64 5.11 5.64
C ALA A 134 -12.61 6.33 6.56
N ALA A 135 -13.28 7.40 6.14
CA ALA A 135 -13.56 8.52 7.02
C ALA A 135 -14.59 8.11 8.07
N ALA A 136 -14.25 8.29 9.36
CA ALA A 136 -15.21 8.08 10.43
C ALA A 136 -16.23 9.23 10.48
N ARG A 137 -17.44 8.97 10.97
CA ARG A 137 -18.43 10.05 11.14
C ARG A 137 -17.94 11.03 12.20
N GLY A 138 -17.96 12.33 11.85
CA GLY A 138 -17.59 13.41 12.77
C GLY A 138 -16.07 13.62 12.92
N THR A 139 -15.25 12.97 12.08
CA THR A 139 -13.81 13.25 11.99
C THR A 139 -13.50 14.05 10.73
N CYS A 140 -12.48 14.91 10.80
CA CYS A 140 -12.06 15.77 9.69
C CYS A 140 -10.60 15.52 9.28
N SER A 141 -9.91 14.57 9.94
CA SER A 141 -8.50 14.30 9.67
C SER A 141 -8.11 12.85 9.98
N ILE A 142 -6.99 12.43 9.41
CA ILE A 142 -6.29 11.18 9.72
C ILE A 142 -4.86 11.54 10.10
N THR A 143 -4.38 11.03 11.23
CA THR A 143 -2.99 11.19 11.67
C THR A 143 -2.23 9.88 11.47
N PHE A 144 -1.12 9.97 10.75
CA PHE A 144 -0.19 8.87 10.49
C PHE A 144 1.02 9.00 11.41
N THR A 145 1.44 7.87 11.98
CA THR A 145 2.67 7.79 12.78
C THR A 145 3.45 6.55 12.36
N ALA A 146 4.78 6.61 12.51
CA ALA A 146 5.65 5.47 12.31
C ALA A 146 6.59 5.33 13.51
N GLN A 147 6.77 4.10 13.98
CA GLN A 147 7.76 3.83 15.01
C GLN A 147 9.18 4.05 14.46
N PRO A 148 10.18 4.32 15.32
CA PRO A 148 11.57 4.40 14.87
C PRO A 148 11.96 3.16 14.05
N ARG A 149 12.57 3.39 12.88
CA ARG A 149 13.02 2.35 11.92
C ARG A 149 11.90 1.57 11.21
N HIS A 150 10.63 1.96 11.36
CA HIS A 150 9.49 1.34 10.64
C HIS A 150 9.06 2.12 9.39
N PHE A 151 9.82 3.14 9.00
CA PHE A 151 9.59 3.88 7.76
C PHE A 151 10.93 4.06 7.05
N MET A 152 11.03 3.56 5.83
CA MET A 152 12.23 3.68 5.01
C MET A 152 11.84 3.59 3.54
N LEU A 153 12.05 4.67 2.78
CA LEU A 153 11.92 4.70 1.33
C LEU A 153 13.12 5.43 0.74
N GLU A 154 13.57 5.05 -0.46
CA GLU A 154 14.69 5.71 -1.12
C GLU A 154 14.46 7.23 -1.18
N LYS A 155 15.36 7.99 -0.55
CA LYS A 155 15.41 9.44 -0.68
C LYS A 155 16.39 9.79 -1.78
N TYR A 156 15.88 10.27 -2.89
CA TYR A 156 16.65 10.66 -4.07
C TYR A 156 16.11 11.99 -4.63
N GLY A 157 16.99 12.99 -4.77
CA GLY A 157 16.62 14.37 -5.13
C GLY A 157 17.76 15.18 -5.78
N ASN A 158 17.44 16.40 -6.20
CA ASN A 158 18.32 17.28 -7.00
C ASN A 158 19.31 18.15 -6.19
N ILE A 159 19.53 17.86 -4.89
CA ILE A 159 20.45 18.65 -4.04
C ILE A 159 21.27 17.78 -3.09
N ASP A 160 22.41 18.33 -2.63
CA ASP A 160 23.42 17.64 -1.82
C ASP A 160 22.94 17.23 -0.41
N GLU A 161 23.10 15.92 -0.15
CA GLU A 161 23.36 15.21 1.11
C GLU A 161 22.65 15.65 2.41
N VAL A 162 21.33 15.51 2.45
CA VAL A 162 20.72 15.09 3.72
C VAL A 162 20.87 13.56 3.82
N PRO A 163 21.50 13.01 4.88
CA PRO A 163 21.68 11.56 5.05
C PRO A 163 20.41 10.78 4.74
N PHE A 164 20.52 9.69 3.96
CA PHE A 164 19.37 8.94 3.42
C PHE A 164 18.41 8.42 4.51
N ASP A 165 18.90 8.29 5.74
CA ASP A 165 18.17 7.92 6.96
C ASP A 165 17.31 9.04 7.56
N ARG A 166 17.49 10.30 7.17
CA ARG A 166 16.64 11.42 7.59
C ARG A 166 15.42 11.60 6.69
N SER A 167 14.37 12.21 7.23
CA SER A 167 13.13 12.49 6.49
C SER A 167 13.36 13.27 5.19
N GLY A 168 12.72 12.81 4.11
CA GLY A 168 12.54 13.54 2.87
C GLY A 168 11.06 13.89 2.69
N ILE A 169 10.79 15.07 2.13
CA ILE A 169 9.43 15.57 1.85
C ILE A 169 9.37 16.14 0.44
N SER A 170 8.19 16.22 -0.17
CA SER A 170 7.94 16.81 -1.50
C SER A 170 8.61 16.09 -2.69
N SER A 171 8.25 16.53 -3.89
CA SER A 171 8.84 16.07 -5.15
C SER A 171 10.31 16.45 -5.34
N LEU A 172 10.90 17.35 -4.53
CA LEU A 172 12.31 17.70 -4.65
C LEU A 172 13.25 16.60 -4.12
N TYR A 173 12.82 15.87 -3.09
CA TYR A 173 13.63 14.87 -2.38
C TYR A 173 13.09 13.44 -2.49
N CYS A 174 11.79 13.31 -2.77
CA CYS A 174 11.11 12.03 -2.91
C CYS A 174 10.66 11.87 -4.36
N VAL A 175 11.65 11.84 -5.26
CA VAL A 175 11.45 11.84 -6.72
C VAL A 175 11.04 10.45 -7.22
N ARG A 176 11.64 9.40 -6.64
CA ARG A 176 11.45 8.00 -7.07
C ARG A 176 10.48 7.28 -6.14
N ASP A 177 10.92 7.01 -4.92
CA ASP A 177 10.14 6.27 -3.94
C ASP A 177 9.52 7.23 -2.93
N TYR A 178 8.23 7.10 -2.72
CA TYR A 178 7.51 7.93 -1.76
C TYR A 178 6.21 7.28 -1.28
N LEU A 179 5.87 7.57 -0.03
CA LEU A 179 4.50 7.46 0.46
C LEU A 179 3.80 8.77 0.16
N ARG A 180 2.67 8.71 -0.56
CA ARG A 180 1.85 9.89 -0.80
C ARG A 180 0.77 10.03 0.27
N ILE A 181 0.80 11.11 1.04
CA ILE A 181 -0.27 11.49 1.98
C ILE A 181 -0.81 12.84 1.50
N PRO A 182 -2.01 12.89 0.89
CA PRO A 182 -2.60 14.14 0.41
C PRO A 182 -2.70 15.17 1.53
N ASP A 183 -2.29 16.40 1.26
CA ASP A 183 -2.35 17.52 2.21
C ASP A 183 -1.76 17.23 3.60
N GLY A 184 -0.81 16.29 3.68
CA GLY A 184 -0.17 15.93 4.95
C GLY A 184 0.64 17.11 5.50
N SER A 185 0.50 17.39 6.79
CA SER A 185 1.27 18.42 7.50
C SER A 185 1.39 18.05 9.00
N ALA A 186 2.13 18.83 9.79
CA ALA A 186 2.23 18.58 11.23
C ALA A 186 0.86 18.71 11.93
N ASP A 187 0.10 19.75 11.56
CA ASP A 187 -1.13 20.16 12.27
C ASP A 187 -2.42 19.89 11.47
N GLY A 188 -2.33 19.28 10.29
CA GLY A 188 -3.50 18.93 9.47
C GLY A 188 -3.93 19.96 8.43
N GLY A 189 -3.64 21.26 8.60
CA GLY A 189 -4.33 22.30 7.80
C GLY A 189 -3.52 23.50 7.31
N SER A 190 -2.19 23.55 7.48
CA SER A 190 -1.42 24.67 6.94
C SER A 190 -0.99 24.38 5.49
N GLN A 191 -1.75 24.86 4.49
CA GLN A 191 -1.44 24.69 3.05
C GLN A 191 -0.04 25.19 2.65
N THR A 192 0.57 26.09 3.43
CA THR A 192 1.93 26.58 3.20
C THR A 192 3.03 25.61 3.68
N ALA A 193 2.66 24.58 4.43
CA ALA A 193 3.53 23.55 4.98
C ALA A 193 3.01 22.12 4.70
N SER A 194 2.01 21.98 3.82
CA SER A 194 1.53 20.66 3.41
C SER A 194 2.43 20.08 2.32
N HIS A 195 2.65 18.77 2.41
CA HIS A 195 3.45 18.01 1.46
C HIS A 195 2.65 16.82 0.97
N ASP A 196 2.80 16.51 -0.32
CA ASP A 196 2.15 15.35 -0.92
C ASP A 196 2.98 14.07 -0.77
N ARG A 197 4.30 14.16 -0.66
CA ARG A 197 5.23 13.01 -0.69
C ARG A 197 6.17 12.97 0.51
N TYR A 198 6.45 11.76 0.98
CA TYR A 198 7.29 11.45 2.14
C TYR A 198 8.21 10.27 1.83
N CYS A 199 9.49 10.37 2.20
CA CYS A 199 10.52 9.34 1.99
C CYS A 199 11.66 9.46 3.02
N GLY A 200 12.74 8.68 2.87
CA GLY A 200 13.84 8.62 3.83
C GLY A 200 13.55 7.70 5.02
N GLY A 201 14.36 7.78 6.08
CA GLY A 201 14.28 6.84 7.22
C GLY A 201 13.32 7.22 8.35
N HIS A 202 12.59 8.33 8.21
CA HIS A 202 11.60 8.77 9.19
C HIS A 202 10.39 9.41 8.50
N LEU A 203 9.18 9.04 8.93
CA LEU A 203 7.96 9.75 8.56
C LEU A 203 7.90 11.06 9.36
N SER A 204 7.93 12.20 8.67
CA SER A 204 7.81 13.54 9.27
C SER A 204 7.40 14.54 8.19
N SER A 205 6.67 15.59 8.58
CA SER A 205 6.41 16.76 7.72
C SER A 205 7.58 17.75 7.68
N ILE A 206 8.71 17.46 8.36
CA ILE A 206 9.89 18.31 8.40
C ILE A 206 11.02 17.65 7.61
N HIS A 207 11.52 18.34 6.58
CA HIS A 207 12.69 17.86 5.85
C HIS A 207 13.92 17.72 6.76
N GLY A 208 14.64 16.61 6.66
CA GLY A 208 15.87 16.39 7.40
C GLY A 208 15.68 16.07 8.88
N ALA A 209 14.45 15.80 9.33
CA ALA A 209 14.21 15.33 10.69
C ALA A 209 14.99 14.04 10.99
N SER A 210 15.58 13.96 12.19
CA SER A 210 16.32 12.80 12.71
C SER A 210 15.48 11.92 13.64
N SER A 211 14.18 12.16 13.71
CA SER A 211 13.21 11.38 14.48
C SER A 211 11.84 11.46 13.79
N PRO A 212 11.01 10.40 13.90
CA PRO A 212 9.66 10.44 13.33
C PRO A 212 8.79 11.46 14.07
N SER A 213 7.83 12.04 13.37
CA SER A 213 6.78 12.89 13.93
C SER A 213 5.44 12.59 13.24
N PRO A 214 4.30 12.86 13.90
CA PRO A 214 2.99 12.68 13.26
C PRO A 214 2.87 13.49 11.96
N VAL A 215 2.18 12.92 10.99
CA VAL A 215 1.75 13.58 9.75
C VAL A 215 0.23 13.49 9.68
N THR A 216 -0.46 14.61 9.68
CA THR A 216 -1.91 14.70 9.67
C THR A 216 -2.41 15.20 8.33
N SER A 217 -3.40 14.51 7.76
CA SER A 217 -4.10 14.86 6.53
C SER A 217 -5.53 15.25 6.88
N GLU A 218 -5.94 16.48 6.57
CA GLU A 218 -7.34 16.90 6.66
C GLU A 218 -8.11 16.53 5.40
N TYR A 219 -9.39 16.22 5.58
CA TYR A 219 -10.32 16.00 4.48
C TYR A 219 -11.62 16.74 4.78
N MET A 220 -12.16 17.42 3.77
CA MET A 220 -13.51 17.98 3.83
C MET A 220 -14.52 16.85 3.56
N THR A 221 -15.41 16.62 4.53
CA THR A 221 -16.55 15.69 4.41
C THR A 221 -17.66 16.27 3.55
#